data_AF-A0A346PLH6-F1
#
_entry.id   AF-A0A346PLH6-F1
#
_cell.length_a   1.000
_cell.length_b   1.000
_cell.length_c   1.000
_cell.angle_alpha   90.00
_cell.angle_beta   90.00
_cell.angle_gamma   90.00
#
_symmetry.space_group_name_H-M   'P 1'
#
loop_
_entity.id
_entity.type
_entity.pdbx_description
1 polymer ?
#
loop_
_entity_poly.entity_id
_entity_poly.type
_entity_poly.pdbx_seq_one_letter_code
_entity_poly.pdbx_strand_id
1 'polypeptide(L)' 'MLAGIAARFRAHPVATTLEVGSVVVCVLLFLGTVALLAGGLPSGTGTAWLAIVAVGTAFVLFWTALVPLYDRLR' A
#
# COMPACT_ATOMS: atom_id res chain seq x y z
N MET A 1 -16.67 -1.01 -16.14
CA MET A 1 -15.75 -0.61 -15.04
C MET A 1 -14.34 -0.26 -15.53
N LEU A 2 -13.65 -1.13 -16.27
CA LEU A 2 -12.28 -0.86 -16.78
C LEU A 2 -12.17 0.41 -17.66
N ALA A 3 -13.17 0.68 -18.50
CA ALA A 3 -13.21 1.89 -19.33
C ALA A 3 -13.28 3.20 -18.50
N GLY A 4 -13.91 3.16 -17.31
CA GLY A 4 -13.97 4.31 -16.39
C GLY A 4 -12.65 4.57 -15.68
N ILE A 5 -11.92 3.51 -15.31
CA ILE A 5 -10.56 3.62 -14.74
C ILE A 5 -9.60 4.20 -15.77
N ALA A 6 -9.66 3.72 -17.02
CA ALA A 6 -8.83 4.24 -18.12
C ALA A 6 -9.13 5.72 -18.43
N ALA A 7 -10.40 6.14 -18.38
CA ALA A 7 -10.78 7.54 -18.55
C ALA A 7 -10.29 8.44 -17.39
N ARG A 8 -10.37 7.95 -16.15
CA ARG A 8 -9.85 8.67 -14.96
C ARG A 8 -8.33 8.79 -14.97
N PHE A 9 -7.64 7.75 -15.42
CA PHE A 9 -6.19 7.75 -15.65
C PHE A 9 -5.75 8.83 -16.64
N ARG A 10 -6.53 9.09 -17.70
CA ARG A 10 -6.20 10.17 -18.65
C ARG A 10 -6.42 11.56 -18.07
N ALA A 11 -7.42 11.72 -17.20
CA ALA A 11 -7.75 13.01 -16.60
C ALA A 11 -6.83 13.36 -15.41
N HIS A 12 -6.51 12.38 -14.55
CA HIS A 12 -5.71 12.54 -13.34
C HIS A 12 -4.80 11.31 -13.14
N PRO A 13 -3.73 11.18 -13.95
CA PRO A 13 -2.92 9.96 -13.99
C PRO A 13 -2.26 9.65 -12.65
N VAL A 14 -1.77 10.67 -11.95
CA VAL A 14 -1.11 10.51 -10.65
C VAL A 14 -2.08 10.04 -9.58
N ALA A 15 -3.23 10.71 -9.44
CA ALA A 15 -4.25 10.35 -8.46
C ALA A 15 -4.77 8.93 -8.66
N THR A 16 -5.07 8.56 -9.91
CA THR A 16 -5.61 7.22 -10.21
C THR A 16 -4.56 6.13 -9.96
N THR A 17 -3.29 6.39 -10.26
CA THR A 17 -2.18 5.46 -9.95
C THR A 17 -2.02 5.26 -8.44
N LEU A 18 -2.13 6.33 -7.66
CA LEU A 18 -2.03 6.27 -6.20
C LEU A 18 -3.19 5.51 -5.56
N GLU A 19 -4.41 5.69 -6.05
CA GLU A 19 -5.59 4.94 -5.59
C GLU A 19 -5.45 3.45 -5.89
N VAL A 20 -5.13 3.08 -7.13
CA VAL A 20 -4.99 1.67 -7.54
C VAL A 20 -3.78 1.03 -6.85
N GLY A 21 -2.66 1.75 -6.76
CA GLY A 21 -1.46 1.30 -6.05
C GLY A 21 -1.74 1.03 -4.57
N SER A 22 -2.53 1.89 -3.92
CA SER A 22 -2.96 1.71 -2.54
C SER A 22 -3.76 0.42 -2.33
N VAL A 23 -4.71 0.14 -3.22
CA VAL A 23 -5.49 -1.11 -3.17
C VAL A 23 -4.57 -2.33 -3.32
N VAL A 24 -3.63 -2.28 -4.28
CA VAL A 24 -2.67 -3.38 -4.49
C VAL A 24 -1.80 -3.61 -3.25
N VAL A 25 -1.26 -2.55 -2.65
CA VAL A 25 -0.47 -2.66 -1.41
C VAL A 25 -1.28 -3.27 -0.28
N CYS A 26 -2.53 -2.83 -0.08
CA CYS A 26 -3.42 -3.40 0.92
C CYS A 26 -3.71 -4.88 0.69
N VAL A 27 -3.98 -5.29 -0.55
CA VAL A 27 -4.20 -6.70 -0.91
C VAL A 27 -2.95 -7.54 -0.62
N LEU A 28 -1.77 -7.06 -1.00
CA LEU A 28 -0.52 -7.77 -0.76
C LEU A 28 -0.21 -7.90 0.74
N LEU A 29 -0.40 -6.83 1.52
CA LEU A 29 -0.22 -6.87 2.98
C LEU A 29 -1.17 -7.86 3.64
N PHE A 30 -2.44 -7.87 3.22
CA PHE A 30 -3.44 -8.80 3.74
C PHE A 30 -3.08 -10.24 3.42
N LEU A 31 -2.82 -10.55 2.14
CA LEU A 31 -2.45 -11.90 1.71
C LEU A 31 -1.15 -12.37 2.36
N GLY A 32 -0.14 -11.50 2.45
CA GLY A 32 1.12 -11.79 3.13
C GLY A 32 0.92 -12.10 4.61
N THR A 33 0.06 -11.33 5.30
CA THR A 33 -0.24 -11.57 6.72
C THR A 33 -0.96 -12.89 6.91
N VAL A 34 -1.98 -13.19 6.11
CA VAL A 34 -2.73 -14.46 6.17
C VAL A 34 -1.81 -15.64 5.89
N ALA A 35 -0.94 -15.53 4.87
CA ALA A 35 0.02 -16.58 4.54
C ALA A 35 1.02 -16.83 5.69
N LEU A 36 1.55 -15.77 6.32
CA LEU A 36 2.45 -15.94 7.47
C LEU A 36 1.73 -16.52 8.68
N LEU A 37 0.48 -16.13 8.95
CA LEU A 37 -0.33 -16.73 10.03
C LEU A 37 -0.59 -18.22 9.79
N ALA A 38 -0.93 -18.59 8.55
CA ALA A 38 -1.15 -19.99 8.17
C ALA A 38 0.13 -20.84 8.28
N GLY A 39 1.30 -20.22 8.11
CA GLY A 39 2.62 -20.85 8.26
C GLY A 39 3.06 -21.13 9.72
N GLY A 40 2.29 -20.66 10.71
CA GLY A 40 2.59 -20.86 12.13
C GLY A 40 3.32 -19.68 12.79
N LEU A 41 3.76 -19.87 14.03
CA LEU A 41 4.43 -18.82 14.79
C LEU A 41 5.73 -18.36 14.10
N PRO A 42 6.12 -17.08 14.26
CA PRO A 42 7.40 -16.60 13.75
C PRO A 42 8.54 -17.48 14.29
N SER A 43 9.29 -18.12 13.40
CA SER A 43 10.52 -18.85 13.74
C SER A 43 11.74 -18.04 13.32
N GLY A 44 12.77 -18.00 14.16
CA GLY A 44 13.99 -17.22 13.91
C GLY A 44 13.82 -15.71 14.05
N THR A 45 14.42 -14.92 13.16
CA THR A 45 14.48 -13.45 13.23
C THR A 45 13.17 -12.74 12.85
N GLY A 46 12.15 -13.46 12.37
CA GLY A 46 10.85 -12.86 12.01
C GLY A 46 10.92 -11.85 10.86
N THR A 47 11.91 -11.97 9.96
CA THR A 47 12.17 -11.02 8.87
C THR A 47 10.95 -10.76 7.98
N ALA A 48 10.16 -11.79 7.68
CA ALA A 48 8.94 -11.64 6.90
C ALA A 48 7.87 -10.80 7.62
N TRP A 49 7.74 -10.96 8.94
CA TRP A 49 6.86 -10.13 9.75
C TRP A 49 7.33 -8.68 9.81
N LEU A 50 8.64 -8.47 9.96
CA LEU A 50 9.24 -7.12 9.91
C LEU A 50 9.01 -6.45 8.56
N ALA A 51 9.06 -7.20 7.45
CA ALA A 51 8.77 -6.65 6.13
C ALA A 51 7.31 -6.17 6.02
N ILE A 52 6.34 -6.94 6.51
CA ILE A 52 4.92 -6.52 6.54
C ILE A 52 4.76 -5.23 7.34
N VAL A 53 5.35 -5.18 8.55
CA VAL A 53 5.28 -3.99 9.40
C VAL A 53 5.92 -2.79 8.72
N ALA A 54 7.13 -2.94 8.18
CA ALA A 54 7.86 -1.85 7.51
C ALA A 54 7.08 -1.30 6.31
N VAL A 55 6.53 -2.19 5.46
CA VAL A 55 5.73 -1.78 4.30
C VAL A 55 4.43 -1.10 4.73
N GLY A 56 3.73 -1.65 5.73
CA GLY A 56 2.52 -1.05 6.29
C GLY A 56 2.78 0.34 6.88
N THR A 57 3.85 0.49 7.66
CA THR A 57 4.24 1.78 8.24
C THR A 57 4.61 2.79 7.16
N ALA A 58 5.41 2.42 6.17
CA ALA A 58 5.77 3.31 5.07
C ALA A 58 4.53 3.77 4.28
N PHE A 59 3.59 2.85 4.02
CA PHE A 59 2.34 3.15 3.36
C PHE A 59 1.46 4.13 4.15
N VAL A 60 1.36 3.95 5.47
CA VAL A 60 0.65 4.89 6.36
C VAL A 60 1.33 6.25 6.38
N LEU A 61 2.67 6.31 6.49
CA LEU A 61 3.42 7.58 6.49
C LEU A 61 3.27 8.34 5.17
N PHE A 62 3.25 7.62 4.05
CA PHE A 62 3.01 8.21 2.74
C PHE A 62 1.68 8.99 2.71
N TRP A 63 0.59 8.36 3.16
CA TRP A 63 -0.73 9.01 3.13
C TRP A 63 -0.96 10.03 4.24
N THR A 64 -0.45 9.78 5.45
CA THR A 64 -0.76 10.61 6.63
C THR A 64 0.18 11.80 6.79
N ALA A 65 1.42 11.70 6.30
CA ALA A 65 2.43 12.74 6.48
C ALA A 65 2.91 13.32 5.14
N LEU A 66 3.27 12.47 4.18
CA LEU A 66 3.90 12.94 2.94
C LEU A 66 2.92 13.67 2.03
N VAL A 67 1.73 13.11 1.80
CA VAL A 67 0.69 13.77 0.98
C VAL A 67 0.26 15.11 1.57
N PRO A 68 -0.11 15.22 2.86
CA PRO A 68 -0.45 16.52 3.45
C PRO A 68 0.71 17.52 3.46
N LEU A 69 1.95 17.06 3.55
CA LEU A 69 3.12 17.93 3.46
C LEU A 69 3.32 18.46 2.04
N TYR A 70 3.17 17.61 1.02
CA TYR A 70 3.23 18.02 -0.38
C TYR A 70 2.17 19.09 -0.70
N ASP A 71 0.93 18.88 -0.27
CA ASP A 71 -0.16 19.82 -0.50
C ASP A 71 0.04 21.16 0.22
N ARG A 72 0.80 21.19 1.32
CA ARG A 72 1.16 22.45 2.01
C ARG A 72 2.32 23.20 1.35
N LEU A 73 3.18 22.49 0.63
CA LEU A 73 4.37 23.05 -0.01
C LEU A 73 4.11 23.49 -1.47
N ARG A 74 2.99 23.06 -2.05
CA ARG A 74 2.53 23.44 -3.39
C ARG A 74 1.55 24.61 -3.33
#